data_AF-A0A6C0AR43-F1
#
_entry.id   AF-A0A6C0AR43-F1
#
_cell.length_a   1.000
_cell.length_b   1.000
_cell.length_c   1.000
_cell.angle_alpha   90.00
_cell.angle_beta   90.00
_cell.angle_gamma   90.00
#
_symmetry.space_group_name_H-M   'P 1'
#
loop_
_entity.id
_entity.type
_entity.pdbx_description
1 polymer ?
#
loop_
_entity_poly.entity_id
_entity_poly.type
_entity_poly.pdbx_seq_one_letter_code
_entity_poly.pdbx_strand_id
1 'polypeptide(L)'
;MGYIYLIENKINGKKYIGQTLKNDINSRWKQHKNMCKNSLGNCLYNAYKKYGIENFNFKILCICFDIDTNRFEIDYIKKYNTIYPNGYNLQLGGNNRKHNEYTIIHLKKVLSGINGPNYGKKCSLEKRQKISESLKGEKNPNFGKKISKEIKDKISKTMNNFNIEKRKEINEKISETLKNNNSNKNNINKNNKKISQYDLDNNLISVFNSISEASKKIGVDRMTISKCCNDKYIQYKTAKGFIWKYYNY
;
A
#
# COMPACT_ATOMS: atom_id res chain seq x y z
N MET A 1 38.57 29.09 1.15
CA MET A 1 38.35 29.30 -0.30
C MET A 1 37.85 27.99 -0.88
N GLY A 2 36.72 28.00 -1.56
CA GLY A 2 36.05 26.83 -2.11
C GLY A 2 36.14 26.77 -3.64
N TYR A 3 36.19 25.54 -4.17
CA TYR A 3 36.24 25.28 -5.60
C TYR A 3 35.03 24.45 -6.03
N ILE A 4 34.41 24.86 -7.13
CA ILE A 4 33.44 24.05 -7.87
C ILE A 4 34.13 23.51 -9.12
N TYR A 5 34.03 22.21 -9.34
CA TYR A 5 34.67 21.53 -10.46
C TYR A 5 33.69 20.65 -11.22
N LEU A 6 34.02 20.41 -12.49
CA LEU A 6 33.32 19.57 -13.43
C LEU A 6 34.20 18.38 -13.81
N ILE A 7 33.63 17.18 -13.80
CA ILE A 7 34.24 15.97 -14.34
C ILE A 7 33.38 15.48 -15.50
N GLU A 8 33.96 15.42 -16.69
CA GLU A 8 33.26 15.08 -17.94
C GLU A 8 33.82 13.78 -18.52
N ASN A 9 32.94 12.82 -18.78
CA ASN A 9 33.29 11.61 -19.49
C ASN A 9 33.31 11.90 -21.01
N LYS A 10 34.46 11.72 -21.64
CA LYS A 10 34.65 11.98 -23.08
C LYS A 10 33.91 10.99 -23.98
N ILE A 11 33.60 9.79 -23.49
CA ILE A 11 32.98 8.71 -24.28
C ILE A 11 31.48 8.90 -24.42
N ASN A 12 30.79 9.31 -23.35
CA ASN A 12 29.32 9.44 -23.34
C ASN A 12 28.82 10.85 -23.03
N GLY A 13 29.71 11.82 -22.82
CA GLY A 13 29.38 13.22 -22.56
C GLY A 13 28.78 13.50 -21.18
N LYS A 14 28.57 12.47 -20.33
CA LYS A 14 27.98 12.62 -18.99
C LYS A 14 28.93 13.36 -18.06
N LYS A 15 28.33 14.14 -17.17
CA LYS A 15 29.02 15.11 -16.33
C LYS A 15 28.78 14.84 -14.85
N TYR A 16 29.72 15.29 -14.02
CA TYR A 16 29.64 15.33 -12.56
C TYR A 16 30.09 16.70 -12.08
N ILE A 17 29.31 17.30 -11.19
CA ILE A 17 29.69 18.50 -10.46
C ILE A 17 30.04 18.10 -9.04
N GLY A 18 31.11 18.68 -8.50
CA GLY A 18 31.39 18.58 -7.07
C GLY A 18 32.08 19.82 -6.54
N GLN A 19 32.09 19.90 -5.22
CA GLN A 19 32.76 20.97 -4.48
C GLN A 19 33.94 20.46 -3.63
N THR A 20 34.84 21.37 -3.27
CA THR A 20 35.89 21.12 -2.28
C THR A 20 36.32 22.40 -1.58
N LEU A 21 36.58 22.31 -0.27
CA LEU A 21 37.19 23.38 0.53
C LEU A 21 38.71 23.19 0.70
N LYS A 22 39.28 22.15 0.10
CA LYS A 22 40.74 21.94 0.10
C LYS A 22 41.42 23.09 -0.66
N ASN A 23 42.52 23.59 -0.10
CA ASN A 23 43.32 24.66 -0.70
C ASN A 23 43.84 24.29 -2.11
N ASP A 24 44.20 23.03 -2.32
CA ASP A 24 44.62 22.49 -3.63
C ASP A 24 43.53 21.62 -4.25
N ILE A 25 43.06 22.04 -5.42
CA ILE A 25 42.09 21.32 -6.23
C ILE A 25 42.66 20.02 -6.82
N ASN A 26 43.96 19.97 -7.10
CA ASN A 26 44.60 18.76 -7.63
C ASN A 26 44.62 17.64 -6.58
N SER A 27 44.76 17.98 -5.30
CA SER A 27 44.57 17.05 -4.18
C SER A 27 43.17 16.42 -4.20
N ARG A 28 42.12 17.19 -4.51
CA ARG A 28 40.75 16.64 -4.65
C ARG A 28 40.64 15.70 -5.86
N TRP A 29 41.29 16.02 -6.97
CA TRP A 29 41.33 15.15 -8.14
C TRP A 29 42.08 13.84 -7.86
N LYS A 30 43.27 13.90 -7.24
CA LYS A 30 44.02 12.72 -6.77
C LYS A 30 43.17 11.84 -5.86
N GLN A 31 42.39 12.45 -4.96
CA GLN A 31 41.48 11.72 -4.09
C GLN A 31 40.41 10.96 -4.88
N HIS A 32 39.79 11.54 -5.91
CA HIS A 32 38.87 10.81 -6.78
C HIS A 32 39.52 9.59 -7.44
N LYS A 33 40.76 9.74 -7.93
CA LYS A 33 41.53 8.64 -8.54
C LYS A 33 41.85 7.52 -7.56
N ASN A 34 42.13 7.85 -6.30
CA ASN A 34 42.44 6.86 -5.28
C ASN A 34 41.18 6.17 -4.74
N MET A 35 40.12 6.94 -4.48
CA MET A 35 38.88 6.41 -3.91
C MET A 35 38.17 5.42 -4.83
N CYS A 36 38.33 5.56 -6.15
CA CYS A 36 37.65 4.66 -7.08
C CYS A 36 38.07 3.19 -6.92
N LYS A 37 39.30 2.92 -6.45
CA LYS A 37 39.80 1.57 -6.21
C LYS A 37 38.97 0.83 -5.16
N ASN A 38 38.66 1.49 -4.05
CA ASN A 38 38.02 0.88 -2.88
C ASN A 38 36.51 1.14 -2.78
N SER A 39 35.97 2.04 -3.62
CA SER A 39 34.56 2.40 -3.53
C SER A 39 33.66 1.47 -4.34
N LEU A 40 32.60 1.00 -3.71
CA LEU A 40 31.51 0.24 -4.31
C LEU A 40 30.23 1.09 -4.34
N GLY A 41 29.42 0.93 -5.40
CA GLY A 41 28.09 1.55 -5.48
C GLY A 41 28.04 3.05 -5.81
N ASN A 42 29.19 3.72 -6.01
CA ASN A 42 29.22 5.11 -6.45
C ASN A 42 29.15 5.20 -7.99
N CYS A 43 28.16 5.91 -8.53
CA CYS A 43 27.92 6.00 -9.98
C CYS A 43 29.13 6.53 -10.76
N LEU A 44 29.81 7.57 -10.25
CA LEU A 44 30.99 8.16 -10.89
C LEU A 44 32.16 7.18 -10.89
N TYR A 45 32.43 6.51 -9.77
CA TYR A 45 33.55 5.59 -9.66
C TYR A 45 33.33 4.29 -10.45
N ASN A 46 32.09 3.81 -10.53
CA ASN A 46 31.72 2.72 -11.43
C ASN A 46 31.94 3.13 -12.89
N ALA A 47 31.69 4.40 -13.23
CA ALA A 47 31.98 4.92 -14.57
C ALA A 47 33.49 4.98 -14.84
N TYR A 48 34.33 5.36 -13.87
CA TYR A 48 35.80 5.28 -14.02
C TYR A 48 36.27 3.85 -14.30
N LYS A 49 35.72 2.86 -13.56
CA LYS A 49 36.05 1.44 -13.77
C LYS A 49 35.60 0.94 -15.14
N LYS A 50 34.42 1.37 -15.60
CA LYS A 50 33.82 0.92 -16.87
C LYS A 50 34.49 1.54 -18.10
N TYR A 51 34.80 2.84 -18.05
CA TYR A 51 35.22 3.61 -19.22
C TYR A 51 36.71 4.00 -19.19
N GLY A 52 37.44 3.67 -18.12
CA GLY A 52 38.81 4.14 -17.91
C GLY A 52 38.83 5.58 -17.39
N ILE A 53 39.69 5.85 -16.40
CA ILE A 53 39.77 7.16 -15.74
C ILE A 53 40.44 8.22 -16.61
N GLU A 54 41.29 7.80 -17.54
CA GLU A 54 41.94 8.59 -18.58
C GLU A 54 40.94 9.24 -19.55
N ASN A 55 39.75 8.65 -19.68
CA ASN A 55 38.66 9.17 -20.50
C ASN A 55 37.81 10.23 -19.77
N PHE A 56 38.24 10.68 -18.60
CA PHE A 56 37.57 11.75 -17.85
C PHE A 56 38.42 13.02 -17.83
N ASN A 57 37.78 14.14 -18.15
CA ASN A 57 38.38 15.47 -18.04
C ASN A 57 37.96 16.15 -16.74
N PHE A 58 38.89 16.79 -16.05
CA PHE A 58 38.65 17.52 -14.80
C PHE A 58 38.88 19.01 -15.03
N LYS A 59 37.85 19.83 -14.82
CA LYS A 59 37.87 21.29 -15.06
C LYS A 59 37.37 22.06 -13.84
N ILE A 60 37.98 23.21 -13.55
CA ILE A 60 37.47 24.14 -12.54
C ILE A 60 36.40 25.01 -13.19
N LEU A 61 35.25 25.17 -12.54
CA LEU A 61 34.16 26.02 -13.02
C LEU A 61 34.14 27.37 -12.31
N CYS A 62 34.34 27.36 -11.00
CA CYS A 62 34.22 28.55 -10.17
C CYS A 62 35.10 28.42 -8.92
N ILE A 63 35.71 29.54 -8.52
CA ILE A 63 36.36 29.73 -7.22
C ILE A 63 35.46 30.68 -6.43
N CYS A 64 35.07 30.28 -5.22
CA CYS A 64 34.11 31.01 -4.39
C CYS A 64 34.51 30.95 -2.92
N PHE A 65 33.85 31.73 -2.08
CA PHE A 65 34.00 31.60 -0.63
C PHE A 65 33.27 30.37 -0.11
N ASP A 66 33.70 29.86 1.04
CA ASP A 66 33.27 28.56 1.56
C ASP A 66 31.74 28.51 1.80
N ILE A 67 31.16 29.64 2.21
CA ILE A 67 29.71 29.81 2.45
C ILE A 67 28.86 29.60 1.19
N ASP A 68 29.40 29.94 0.01
CA ASP A 68 28.67 29.92 -1.26
C ASP A 68 28.80 28.59 -2.02
N THR A 69 29.73 27.72 -1.61
CA THR A 69 30.03 26.46 -2.33
C THR A 69 28.78 25.63 -2.58
N ASN A 70 27.95 25.45 -1.55
CA ASN A 70 26.72 24.67 -1.66
C ASN A 70 25.73 25.28 -2.68
N ARG A 71 25.61 26.61 -2.70
CA ARG A 71 24.70 27.32 -3.63
C ARG A 71 25.17 27.11 -5.06
N PHE A 72 26.45 27.36 -5.33
CA PHE A 72 27.01 27.17 -6.65
C PHE A 72 26.98 25.71 -7.09
N GLU A 73 27.27 24.75 -6.21
CA GLU A 73 27.16 23.32 -6.54
C GLU A 73 25.76 22.97 -7.04
N ILE A 74 24.72 23.40 -6.32
CA ILE A 74 23.31 23.18 -6.69
C ILE A 74 23.01 23.82 -8.05
N ASP A 75 23.43 25.07 -8.25
CA ASP A 75 23.15 25.81 -9.48
C ASP A 75 23.84 25.18 -10.70
N TYR A 76 25.10 24.75 -10.55
CA TYR A 76 25.83 24.07 -11.62
C TYR A 76 25.32 22.65 -11.88
N ILE A 77 24.89 21.90 -10.87
CA ILE A 77 24.24 20.59 -11.05
C ILE A 77 22.98 20.73 -11.93
N LYS A 78 22.16 21.75 -11.64
CA LYS A 78 20.96 22.06 -12.44
C LYS A 78 21.34 22.52 -13.85
N LYS A 79 22.25 23.48 -13.96
CA LYS A 79 22.70 24.06 -15.24
C LYS A 79 23.24 23.01 -16.20
N TYR A 80 24.03 22.06 -15.72
CA TYR A 80 24.63 21.00 -16.54
C TYR A 80 23.83 19.69 -16.56
N ASN A 81 22.64 19.65 -15.92
CA ASN A 81 21.78 18.46 -15.82
C ASN A 81 22.57 17.18 -15.44
N THR A 82 23.38 17.27 -14.38
CA THR A 82 24.30 16.18 -14.02
C THR A 82 23.70 15.13 -13.10
N ILE A 83 22.41 15.23 -12.79
CA ILE A 83 21.69 14.28 -11.93
C ILE A 83 21.50 12.97 -12.69
N TYR A 84 21.75 11.83 -12.03
CA TYR A 84 21.46 10.51 -12.59
C TYR A 84 19.96 10.38 -12.95
N PRO A 85 19.59 9.88 -14.14
CA PRO A 85 20.42 9.11 -15.08
C PRO A 85 21.23 9.92 -16.11
N ASN A 86 21.01 11.23 -16.20
CA ASN A 86 21.62 12.10 -17.23
C ASN A 86 23.09 12.38 -16.95
N GLY A 87 23.49 12.48 -15.68
CA GLY A 87 24.89 12.56 -15.27
C GLY A 87 25.23 11.61 -14.13
N TYR A 88 26.26 11.96 -13.35
CA TYR A 88 26.79 11.12 -12.27
C TYR A 88 26.46 11.60 -10.85
N ASN A 89 25.84 12.78 -10.68
CA ASN A 89 25.37 13.24 -9.37
C ASN A 89 24.14 12.43 -8.94
N LEU A 90 24.18 11.80 -7.77
CA LEU A 90 23.02 11.06 -7.23
C LEU A 90 22.07 11.94 -6.41
N GLN A 91 22.59 13.05 -5.90
CA GLN A 91 21.89 14.01 -5.06
C GLN A 91 21.84 15.36 -5.78
N LEU A 92 20.93 16.23 -5.33
CA LEU A 92 20.72 17.56 -5.91
C LEU A 92 21.84 18.56 -5.57
N GLY A 93 22.79 18.17 -4.71
CA GLY A 93 23.89 19.02 -4.23
C GLY A 93 23.62 19.62 -2.85
N GLY A 94 24.65 20.29 -2.34
CA GLY A 94 24.69 20.87 -1.00
C GLY A 94 24.79 19.82 0.10
N ASN A 95 24.91 20.27 1.35
CA ASN A 95 24.96 19.39 2.54
C ASN A 95 23.67 18.55 2.78
N ASN A 96 22.67 18.64 1.90
CA ASN A 96 21.41 17.93 2.02
C ASN A 96 21.50 16.55 1.35
N ARG A 97 21.43 15.48 2.15
CA ARG A 97 21.44 14.08 1.69
C ARG A 97 20.16 13.63 0.96
N LYS A 98 19.44 14.55 0.31
CA LYS A 98 18.18 14.25 -0.38
C LYS A 98 18.48 13.56 -1.71
N HIS A 99 17.92 12.37 -1.90
CA HIS A 99 17.96 11.67 -3.19
C HIS A 99 17.10 12.38 -4.22
N ASN A 100 17.45 12.25 -5.50
CA ASN A 100 16.59 12.69 -6.59
C ASN A 100 15.35 11.79 -6.73
N GLU A 101 14.32 12.27 -7.42
CA GLU A 101 13.04 11.57 -7.58
C GLU A 101 13.18 10.20 -8.24
N TYR A 102 13.98 10.09 -9.30
CA TYR A 102 14.26 8.82 -9.96
C TYR A 102 14.83 7.79 -8.99
N THR A 103 15.84 8.18 -8.20
CA THR A 103 16.46 7.31 -7.19
C THR A 103 15.47 6.91 -6.10
N ILE A 104 14.59 7.82 -5.67
CA ILE A 104 13.54 7.50 -4.70
C ILE A 104 12.59 6.43 -5.25
N ILE A 105 12.11 6.59 -6.48
CA ILE A 105 11.19 5.64 -7.13
C ILE A 105 11.89 4.28 -7.28
N HIS A 106 13.13 4.28 -7.76
CA HIS A 106 13.90 3.07 -7.95
C HIS A 106 14.16 2.33 -6.64
N LEU A 107 14.60 3.03 -5.59
CA LEU A 107 14.81 2.44 -4.27
C LEU A 107 13.52 1.87 -3.68
N LYS A 108 12.39 2.58 -3.82
CA LYS A 108 11.08 2.06 -3.41
C LYS A 108 10.77 0.74 -4.11
N LYS A 109 11.02 0.63 -5.42
CA LYS A 109 10.79 -0.61 -6.18
C LYS A 109 11.70 -1.75 -5.72
N VAL A 110 13.00 -1.49 -5.50
CA VAL A 110 13.98 -2.53 -5.13
C VAL A 110 13.80 -2.99 -3.69
N LEU A 111 13.52 -2.07 -2.77
CA LEU A 111 13.41 -2.37 -1.34
C LEU A 111 12.03 -2.90 -0.93
N SER A 112 11.06 -2.92 -1.85
CA SER A 112 9.72 -3.45 -1.61
C SER A 112 9.44 -4.71 -2.41
N GLY A 113 8.35 -5.40 -2.05
CA GLY A 113 7.93 -6.63 -2.73
C GLY A 113 8.95 -7.76 -2.59
N ILE A 114 8.95 -8.66 -3.58
CA ILE A 114 9.72 -9.91 -3.57
C ILE A 114 11.24 -9.67 -3.48
N ASN A 115 11.72 -8.57 -4.04
CA ASN A 115 13.16 -8.24 -4.10
C ASN A 115 13.66 -7.54 -2.83
N GLY A 116 12.76 -7.16 -1.92
CA GLY A 116 13.13 -6.48 -0.69
C GLY A 116 14.02 -7.37 0.20
N PRO A 117 15.03 -6.80 0.88
CA PRO A 117 15.95 -7.59 1.70
C PRO A 117 15.28 -8.32 2.87
N ASN A 118 14.08 -7.88 3.25
CA ASN A 118 13.26 -8.46 4.32
C ASN A 118 12.06 -9.25 3.78
N TYR A 119 11.92 -9.42 2.46
CA TYR A 119 10.85 -10.22 1.89
C TYR A 119 10.94 -11.67 2.38
N GLY A 120 9.82 -12.24 2.83
CA GLY A 120 9.73 -13.58 3.39
C GLY A 120 10.40 -13.78 4.77
N LYS A 121 11.18 -12.80 5.27
CA LYS A 121 11.82 -12.89 6.58
C LYS A 121 10.81 -12.59 7.68
N LYS A 122 10.55 -13.57 8.54
CA LYS A 122 9.76 -13.38 9.75
C LYS A 122 10.65 -12.75 10.83
N CYS A 123 10.14 -11.70 11.47
CA CYS A 123 10.77 -11.14 12.67
C CYS A 123 10.78 -12.21 13.78
N SER A 124 11.88 -12.34 14.53
CA SER A 124 11.95 -13.29 15.64
C SER A 124 10.89 -12.96 16.68
N LEU A 125 10.40 -14.00 17.39
CA LEU A 125 9.38 -13.85 18.42
C LEU A 125 9.83 -12.85 19.50
N GLU A 126 11.07 -12.98 19.96
CA GLU A 126 11.69 -12.11 20.96
C GLU A 126 11.74 -10.65 20.50
N LYS A 127 12.19 -10.40 19.26
CA LYS A 127 12.26 -9.04 18.72
C LYS A 127 10.87 -8.42 18.54
N ARG A 128 9.90 -9.22 18.10
CA ARG A 128 8.49 -8.81 17.98
C ARG A 128 7.90 -8.45 19.34
N GLN A 129 8.22 -9.21 20.38
CA GLN A 129 7.78 -8.93 21.74
C GLN A 129 8.39 -7.63 22.28
N LYS A 130 9.69 -7.43 22.12
CA LYS A 130 10.38 -6.18 22.50
C LYS A 130 9.78 -4.94 21.81
N ILE A 131 9.43 -5.04 20.53
CA ILE A 131 8.77 -3.94 19.79
C ILE A 131 7.36 -3.69 20.32
N SER A 132 6.61 -4.75 20.65
CA SER A 132 5.26 -4.63 21.21
C SER A 132 5.28 -3.93 22.57
N GLU A 133 6.19 -4.35 23.46
CA GLU A 133 6.33 -3.80 24.81
C GLU A 133 6.78 -2.34 24.81
N SER A 134 7.62 -1.94 23.86
CA SER A 134 8.09 -0.55 23.76
C SER A 134 7.04 0.41 23.23
N LEU A 135 6.03 -0.07 22.49
CA LEU A 135 4.98 0.74 21.88
C LEU A 135 3.61 0.62 22.57
N LYS A 136 3.55 -0.02 23.74
CA LYS A 136 2.31 -0.23 24.50
C LYS A 136 1.95 1.01 25.33
N GLY A 137 0.67 1.38 25.29
CA GLY A 137 0.11 2.45 26.14
C GLY A 137 0.78 3.79 25.89
N GLU A 138 1.11 4.51 26.97
CA GLU A 138 1.65 5.87 26.95
C GLU A 138 3.01 5.99 26.27
N LYS A 139 3.77 4.88 26.16
CA LYS A 139 5.03 4.85 25.42
C LYS A 139 4.83 5.03 23.91
N ASN A 140 3.63 4.79 23.41
CA ASN A 140 3.31 5.02 22.01
C ASN A 140 3.34 6.54 21.73
N PRO A 141 4.12 7.04 20.75
CA PRO A 141 4.15 8.47 20.41
C PRO A 141 2.80 9.05 19.99
N ASN A 142 1.82 8.21 19.65
CA ASN A 142 0.46 8.59 19.29
C ASN A 142 -0.56 8.36 20.40
N PHE A 143 -0.14 7.93 21.60
CA PHE A 143 -1.04 7.80 22.74
C PHE A 143 -1.67 9.16 23.09
N GLY A 144 -2.99 9.17 23.30
CA GLY A 144 -3.75 10.39 23.61
C GLY A 144 -3.93 11.38 22.46
N LYS A 145 -3.26 11.20 21.30
CA LYS A 145 -3.40 12.11 20.16
C LYS A 145 -4.70 11.86 19.41
N LYS A 146 -5.50 12.93 19.22
CA LYS A 146 -6.70 12.88 18.39
C LYS A 146 -6.33 12.96 16.91
N ILE A 147 -6.87 12.04 16.11
CA ILE A 147 -6.74 12.06 14.65
C ILE A 147 -7.52 13.26 14.09
N SER A 148 -6.89 14.02 13.19
CA SER A 148 -7.52 15.16 12.51
C SER A 148 -8.67 14.72 11.60
N LYS A 149 -9.62 15.62 11.35
CA LYS A 149 -10.77 15.33 10.47
C LYS A 149 -10.31 14.93 9.05
N GLU A 150 -9.32 15.62 8.51
CA GLU A 150 -8.75 15.31 7.19
C GLU A 150 -8.19 13.88 7.10
N ILE A 151 -7.49 13.42 8.15
CA ILE A 151 -6.95 12.05 8.19
C ILE A 151 -8.09 11.03 8.31
N LYS A 152 -9.11 11.29 9.14
CA LYS A 152 -10.28 10.42 9.24
C LYS A 152 -10.99 10.26 7.90
N ASP A 153 -11.15 11.34 7.16
CA ASP A 153 -11.80 11.33 5.85
C ASP A 153 -10.98 10.53 4.83
N LYS A 154 -9.65 10.66 4.83
CA LYS A 154 -8.76 9.85 3.98
C LYS A 154 -8.86 8.35 4.29
N ILE A 155 -8.92 7.98 5.57
CA ILE A 155 -9.09 6.58 5.98
C ILE A 155 -10.45 6.05 5.51
N SER A 156 -11.52 6.81 5.71
CA SER A 156 -12.87 6.43 5.31
C SER A 156 -12.98 6.20 3.80
N LYS A 157 -12.49 7.13 2.99
CA LYS A 157 -12.50 7.03 1.52
C LYS A 157 -11.76 5.77 1.04
N THR A 158 -10.57 5.51 1.58
CA THR A 158 -9.78 4.33 1.22
C THR A 158 -10.51 3.03 1.55
N MET A 159 -11.13 2.95 2.73
CA MET A 159 -11.86 1.75 3.16
C MET A 159 -13.11 1.48 2.31
N ASN A 160 -13.83 2.54 1.94
CA ASN A 160 -14.99 2.42 1.05
C ASN A 160 -14.58 1.92 -0.33
N ASN A 161 -13.50 2.45 -0.91
CA ASN A 161 -13.00 2.00 -2.20
C ASN A 161 -12.60 0.51 -2.18
N PHE A 162 -11.87 0.08 -1.13
CA PHE A 162 -11.52 -1.33 -0.97
C PHE A 162 -12.75 -2.25 -0.88
N ASN A 163 -13.77 -1.83 -0.11
CA ASN A 163 -15.02 -2.58 -0.01
C ASN A 163 -15.77 -2.65 -1.34
N ILE A 164 -15.71 -1.60 -2.16
CA ILE A 164 -16.30 -1.58 -3.50
C ILE A 164 -15.56 -2.55 -4.42
N GLU A 165 -14.24 -2.53 -4.46
CA GLU A 165 -13.44 -3.44 -5.29
C GLU A 165 -13.67 -4.91 -4.90
N LYS A 166 -13.63 -5.22 -3.61
CA LYS A 166 -13.90 -6.57 -3.11
C LYS A 166 -15.32 -7.04 -3.47
N ARG A 167 -16.31 -6.15 -3.45
CA ARG A 167 -17.68 -6.46 -3.89
C ARG A 167 -17.75 -6.74 -5.38
N LYS A 168 -17.03 -5.97 -6.21
CA LYS A 168 -16.96 -6.23 -7.66
C LYS A 168 -16.37 -7.61 -7.94
N GLU A 169 -15.25 -7.94 -7.30
CA GLU A 169 -14.59 -9.24 -7.46
C GLU A 169 -15.50 -10.40 -7.04
N ILE A 170 -16.24 -10.25 -5.94
CA ILE A 170 -17.24 -11.24 -5.50
C ILE A 170 -18.36 -11.38 -6.54
N ASN A 171 -18.90 -10.27 -7.04
CA ASN A 171 -19.99 -10.27 -8.01
C ASN A 171 -19.57 -10.91 -9.35
N GLU A 172 -18.34 -10.66 -9.80
CA GLU A 172 -17.76 -11.29 -10.99
C GLU A 172 -17.68 -12.81 -10.81
N LYS A 173 -17.11 -13.29 -9.69
CA LYS A 173 -17.04 -14.73 -9.37
C LYS A 173 -18.42 -15.39 -9.30
N ILE A 174 -19.42 -14.71 -8.72
CA ILE A 174 -20.81 -15.18 -8.68
C ILE A 174 -21.39 -15.27 -10.10
N SER A 175 -21.15 -14.27 -10.95
CA SER A 175 -21.64 -14.27 -12.32
C SER A 175 -21.04 -15.40 -13.17
N GLU A 176 -19.77 -15.73 -12.97
CA GLU A 176 -19.09 -16.85 -13.63
C GLU A 176 -19.64 -18.20 -13.16
N THR A 177 -19.85 -18.37 -11.85
CA THR A 177 -20.45 -19.60 -11.32
C THR A 177 -21.90 -19.80 -11.74
N LEU A 178 -22.68 -18.73 -11.93
CA LEU A 178 -24.05 -18.82 -12.40
C LEU A 178 -24.13 -19.19 -13.90
N LYS A 179 -23.22 -18.66 -14.73
CA LYS A 179 -23.15 -19.03 -16.16
C LYS A 179 -22.83 -20.50 -16.38
N ASN A 180 -21.99 -21.08 -15.52
CA ASN A 180 -21.59 -22.50 -15.59
C ASN A 180 -22.67 -23.49 -15.09
N ASN A 181 -23.73 -23.01 -14.41
CA ASN A 181 -24.75 -23.86 -13.77
C ASN A 181 -26.10 -23.90 -14.49
N ASN A 182 -26.15 -23.60 -15.80
CA ASN A 182 -27.39 -23.68 -16.59
C ASN A 182 -28.02 -25.08 -16.69
N SER A 183 -27.40 -26.12 -16.13
CA SER A 183 -27.92 -27.50 -16.07
C SER A 183 -28.75 -27.84 -14.82
N ASN A 184 -28.93 -26.94 -13.85
CA ASN A 184 -29.63 -27.23 -12.59
C ASN A 184 -30.86 -26.34 -12.28
N LYS A 185 -31.66 -25.97 -13.30
CA LYS A 185 -32.93 -25.25 -13.09
C LYS A 185 -34.00 -26.05 -12.32
N ASN A 186 -33.83 -27.36 -12.12
CA ASN A 186 -34.88 -28.23 -11.55
C ASN A 186 -34.84 -28.45 -10.03
N ASN A 187 -33.88 -27.88 -9.28
CA ASN A 187 -33.76 -28.13 -7.82
C ASN A 187 -34.15 -26.96 -6.90
N ILE A 188 -34.61 -25.81 -7.43
CA ILE A 188 -34.95 -24.63 -6.60
C ILE A 188 -36.25 -24.83 -5.79
N ASN A 189 -37.10 -25.80 -6.13
CA ASN A 189 -38.41 -26.01 -5.48
C ASN A 189 -38.42 -26.98 -4.30
N LYS A 190 -37.30 -27.60 -3.89
CA LYS A 190 -37.30 -28.63 -2.83
C LYS A 190 -37.38 -28.12 -1.39
N ASN A 191 -37.17 -26.82 -1.14
CA ASN A 191 -37.12 -26.26 0.22
C ASN A 191 -38.33 -25.39 0.62
N ASN A 192 -39.35 -25.26 -0.24
CA ASN A 192 -40.56 -24.53 0.10
C ASN A 192 -41.47 -25.41 0.96
N LYS A 193 -41.24 -25.38 2.28
CA LYS A 193 -42.14 -26.00 3.24
C LYS A 193 -43.40 -25.15 3.37
N LYS A 194 -44.54 -25.78 3.10
CA LYS A 194 -45.84 -25.17 3.33
C LYS A 194 -46.03 -24.90 4.82
N ILE A 195 -46.76 -23.84 5.15
CA ILE A 195 -47.06 -23.46 6.53
C ILE A 195 -48.54 -23.15 6.68
N SER A 196 -49.08 -23.48 7.85
CA SER A 196 -50.45 -23.20 8.26
C SER A 196 -50.49 -22.08 9.27
N GLN A 197 -51.50 -21.23 9.11
CA GLN A 197 -51.91 -20.20 10.05
C GLN A 197 -53.18 -20.67 10.78
N TYR A 198 -53.17 -20.61 12.10
CA TYR A 198 -54.33 -20.88 12.94
C TYR A 198 -54.67 -19.65 13.78
N ASP A 199 -55.93 -19.56 14.21
CA ASP A 199 -56.32 -18.65 15.29
C ASP A 199 -55.79 -19.17 16.66
N LEU A 200 -56.10 -18.44 17.73
CA LEU A 200 -55.67 -18.82 19.08
C LEU A 200 -56.42 -20.06 19.63
N ASP A 201 -57.57 -20.38 19.04
CA ASP A 201 -58.40 -21.54 19.39
C ASP A 201 -58.04 -22.79 18.55
N ASN A 202 -56.95 -22.73 17.78
CA ASN A 202 -56.46 -23.76 16.85
C ASN A 202 -57.37 -24.06 15.64
N ASN A 203 -58.28 -23.17 15.26
CA ASN A 203 -58.99 -23.28 13.99
C ASN A 203 -58.08 -22.85 12.83
N LEU A 204 -58.06 -23.64 11.76
CA LEU A 204 -57.24 -23.36 10.58
C LEU A 204 -57.78 -22.15 9.82
N ILE A 205 -56.97 -21.11 9.64
CA ILE A 205 -57.31 -19.90 8.89
C ILE A 205 -56.85 -20.03 7.44
N SER A 206 -55.58 -20.36 7.21
CA SER A 206 -55.01 -20.40 5.86
C SER A 206 -53.74 -21.25 5.78
N VAL A 207 -53.42 -21.68 4.55
CA VAL A 207 -52.19 -22.42 4.23
C VAL A 207 -51.41 -21.67 3.17
N PHE A 208 -50.12 -21.44 3.40
CA PHE A 208 -49.21 -20.76 2.47
C PHE A 208 -48.20 -21.74 1.91
N ASN A 209 -47.74 -21.49 0.68
CA ASN A 209 -46.73 -22.33 0.04
C ASN A 209 -45.32 -22.10 0.60
N SER A 210 -45.10 -20.99 1.33
CA SER A 210 -43.84 -20.72 2.02
C SER A 210 -43.98 -19.68 3.14
N ILE A 211 -43.00 -19.66 4.05
CA ILE A 211 -42.83 -18.58 5.04
C ILE A 211 -42.72 -17.20 4.38
N SER A 212 -42.04 -17.12 3.24
CA SER A 212 -41.87 -15.85 2.50
C SER A 212 -43.20 -15.31 1.98
N GLU A 213 -44.11 -16.19 1.58
CA GLU A 213 -45.45 -15.83 1.11
C GLU A 213 -46.31 -15.31 2.26
N ALA A 214 -46.37 -16.04 3.39
CA ALA A 214 -47.10 -15.62 4.58
C ALA A 214 -46.58 -14.29 5.13
N SER A 215 -45.25 -14.14 5.20
CA SER A 215 -44.59 -12.92 5.66
C SER A 215 -45.00 -11.69 4.86
N LYS A 216 -45.06 -11.80 3.53
CA LYS A 216 -45.49 -10.69 2.65
C LYS A 216 -46.97 -10.39 2.80
N LYS A 217 -47.83 -11.42 2.85
CA LYS A 217 -49.28 -11.23 2.86
C LYS A 217 -49.79 -10.71 4.21
N ILE A 218 -49.15 -11.11 5.30
CA ILE A 218 -49.58 -10.74 6.67
C ILE A 218 -48.72 -9.63 7.25
N GLY A 219 -47.55 -9.35 6.69
CA GLY A 219 -46.64 -8.31 7.18
C GLY A 219 -45.98 -8.70 8.51
N VAL A 220 -45.45 -9.92 8.57
CA VAL A 220 -44.70 -10.45 9.73
C VAL A 220 -43.31 -10.84 9.26
N ASP A 221 -42.29 -10.60 10.08
CA ASP A 221 -40.93 -10.99 9.76
C ASP A 221 -40.81 -12.52 9.57
N ARG A 222 -40.07 -12.93 8.53
CA ARG A 222 -39.91 -14.35 8.17
C ARG A 222 -39.24 -15.14 9.29
N MET A 223 -38.30 -14.54 10.02
CA MET A 223 -37.61 -15.20 11.13
C MET A 223 -38.57 -15.47 12.27
N THR A 224 -39.49 -14.54 12.54
CA THR A 224 -40.50 -14.71 13.59
C THR A 224 -41.45 -15.85 13.25
N ILE A 225 -41.98 -15.93 12.02
CA ILE A 225 -42.81 -17.07 11.59
C ILE A 225 -42.01 -18.39 11.69
N SER A 226 -40.75 -18.40 11.25
CA SER A 226 -39.89 -19.59 11.29
C SER A 226 -39.64 -20.10 12.71
N LYS A 227 -39.44 -19.17 13.67
CA LYS A 227 -39.32 -19.51 15.09
C LYS A 227 -40.61 -20.09 15.64
N CYS A 228 -41.76 -19.52 15.27
CA CYS A 228 -43.07 -20.04 15.71
C CYS A 228 -43.36 -21.45 15.21
N CYS A 229 -42.93 -21.78 13.99
CA CYS A 229 -43.08 -23.13 13.45
C CYS A 229 -42.06 -24.15 14.00
N ASN A 230 -41.10 -23.76 14.83
CA ASN A 230 -40.00 -24.62 15.26
C ASN A 230 -40.00 -24.83 16.77
N ASP A 231 -40.23 -26.07 17.18
CA ASP A 231 -40.39 -26.49 18.59
C ASP A 231 -39.16 -26.20 19.47
N LYS A 232 -37.98 -25.96 18.88
CA LYS A 232 -36.78 -25.52 19.62
C LYS A 232 -36.97 -24.16 20.32
N TYR A 233 -37.92 -23.34 19.86
CA TYR A 233 -38.16 -21.97 20.33
C TYR A 233 -39.49 -21.86 21.09
N ILE A 234 -39.61 -22.57 22.21
CA ILE A 234 -40.82 -22.71 23.04
C ILE A 234 -41.46 -21.37 23.44
N GLN A 235 -40.68 -20.30 23.53
CA GLN A 235 -41.16 -18.96 23.90
C GLN A 235 -41.84 -18.20 22.75
N TYR A 236 -41.73 -18.68 21.51
CA TYR A 236 -42.32 -18.04 20.33
C TYR A 236 -43.58 -18.78 19.89
N LYS A 237 -44.64 -18.77 20.72
CA LYS A 237 -45.87 -19.54 20.45
C LYS A 237 -46.77 -18.93 19.37
N THR A 238 -46.72 -17.61 19.20
CA THR A 238 -47.57 -16.89 18.25
C THR A 238 -46.80 -15.76 17.57
N ALA A 239 -47.22 -15.40 16.36
CA ALA A 239 -46.77 -14.19 15.68
C ALA A 239 -47.98 -13.42 15.14
N LYS A 240 -48.07 -12.14 15.52
CA LYS A 240 -49.19 -11.24 15.17
C LYS A 240 -50.57 -11.79 15.53
N GLY A 241 -50.66 -12.47 16.68
CA GLY A 241 -51.91 -13.06 17.17
C GLY A 241 -52.32 -14.38 16.53
N PHE A 242 -51.44 -14.99 15.71
CA PHE A 242 -51.70 -16.27 15.05
C PHE A 242 -50.71 -17.35 15.48
N ILE A 243 -51.17 -18.60 15.47
CA ILE A 243 -50.32 -19.79 15.64
C ILE A 243 -49.83 -20.23 14.27
N TRP A 244 -48.54 -20.59 14.18
CA TRP A 244 -47.88 -20.96 12.93
C TRP A 244 -47.30 -22.36 13.05
N LYS A 245 -47.64 -23.26 12.13
CA LYS A 245 -47.07 -24.62 12.08
C LYS A 245 -46.68 -24.99 10.67
N TYR A 246 -45.68 -25.87 10.50
CA TYR A 246 -45.43 -26.45 9.18
C TYR A 246 -46.63 -27.32 8.77
N TYR A 247 -47.09 -27.15 7.54
CA TYR A 247 -48.20 -27.91 6.99
C TYR A 247 -47.68 -29.29 6.57
N ASN A 248 -47.99 -30.30 7.38
CA ASN A 248 -47.61 -31.71 7.25
C ASN A 248 -46.11 -31.99 7.06
N TYR A 249 -45.49 -32.52 8.13
CA TYR A 249 -44.51 -33.59 8.03
C TYR A 249 -44.91 -34.70 9.01
#